data_AF-A0A838YL04-F1
#
_entry.id   AF-A0A838YL04-F1
#
_cell.length_a   1.000
_cell.length_b   1.000
_cell.length_c   1.000
_cell.angle_alpha   90.00
_cell.angle_beta   90.00
_cell.angle_gamma   90.00
#
_symmetry.space_group_name_H-M   'P 1'
#
loop_
_entity.id
_entity.type
_entity.pdbx_description
1 polymer ?
#
loop_
_entity_poly.entity_id
_entity_poly.type
_entity_poly.pdbx_seq_one_letter_code
_entity_poly.pdbx_strand_id
1 'polypeptide(L)'
;MLKKDVIEEDYSHISNSQLEQMEKLRPLIKGVLYKFTEYKAAPDSMNFFRADVYRYFFLLSFMCEYFENNEISQEHAISLVPKKFASRIKRLQVLKQAVKLGYILETSSSEDKRRRIYSPSSILINDFIESYNQLSAIFSK
;
A
#
# COMPACT_ATOMS: atom_id res chain seq x y z
N MET A 1 14.29 -3.35 -39.95
CA MET A 1 12.82 -3.26 -39.90
C MET A 1 12.31 -4.46 -39.11
N LEU A 2 12.12 -4.32 -37.80
CA LEU A 2 11.63 -5.41 -36.93
C LEU A 2 10.12 -5.54 -37.11
N LYS A 3 9.66 -6.69 -37.61
CA LYS A 3 8.24 -7.05 -37.56
C LYS A 3 7.88 -7.24 -36.08
N LYS A 4 6.96 -6.43 -35.58
CA LYS A 4 6.26 -6.74 -34.33
C LYS A 4 5.29 -7.86 -34.66
N ASP A 5 5.59 -9.07 -34.22
CA ASP A 5 4.59 -10.13 -34.13
C ASP A 5 3.57 -9.67 -33.09
N VAL A 6 2.48 -9.07 -33.57
CA VAL A 6 1.29 -8.85 -32.76
C VAL A 6 0.68 -10.22 -32.59
N ILE A 7 0.83 -10.80 -31.40
CA ILE A 7 0.07 -11.97 -31.00
C ILE A 7 -1.39 -11.49 -30.98
N GLU A 8 -2.16 -11.83 -32.01
CA GLU A 8 -3.62 -11.77 -31.95
C GLU A 8 -4.05 -12.81 -30.91
N GLU A 9 -4.26 -12.37 -29.67
CA GLU A 9 -4.83 -13.23 -28.64
C GLU A 9 -6.25 -13.65 -29.08
N ASP A 10 -6.48 -14.95 -29.20
CA ASP A 10 -7.78 -15.53 -29.56
C ASP A 10 -8.74 -15.43 -28.37
N TYR A 11 -9.60 -14.42 -28.39
CA TYR A 11 -10.65 -14.18 -27.39
C TYR A 11 -11.96 -14.95 -27.66
N SER A 12 -11.99 -15.90 -28.60
CA SER A 12 -13.21 -16.65 -28.97
C SER A 12 -13.83 -17.47 -27.82
N HIS A 13 -13.09 -17.67 -26.73
CA HIS A 13 -13.52 -18.39 -25.53
C HIS A 13 -14.27 -17.50 -24.51
N ILE A 14 -14.30 -16.18 -24.69
CA ILE A 14 -15.00 -15.27 -23.77
C ILE A 14 -16.48 -15.19 -24.15
N SER A 15 -17.35 -15.66 -23.27
CA SER A 15 -18.80 -15.57 -23.46
C SER A 15 -19.30 -14.12 -23.38
N ASN A 16 -20.42 -13.82 -24.06
CA ASN A 16 -21.08 -12.51 -23.96
C ASN A 16 -21.42 -12.12 -22.50
N SER A 17 -21.77 -13.11 -21.66
CA SER A 17 -21.99 -12.90 -20.22
C SER A 17 -20.73 -12.42 -19.49
N GLN A 18 -19.56 -12.99 -19.82
CA GLN A 18 -18.29 -12.52 -19.27
C GLN A 18 -17.93 -11.11 -19.76
N LEU A 19 -18.19 -10.79 -21.03
CA LEU A 19 -17.99 -9.43 -21.56
C LEU A 19 -18.86 -8.40 -20.84
N GLU A 20 -20.14 -8.70 -20.62
CA GLU A 20 -21.04 -7.83 -19.86
C GLU A 20 -20.58 -7.63 -18.40
N GLN A 21 -20.06 -8.67 -17.76
CA GLN A 21 -19.49 -8.55 -16.42
C GLN A 21 -18.22 -7.69 -16.42
N MET A 22 -17.35 -7.84 -17.41
CA MET A 22 -16.14 -7.01 -17.55
C MET A 22 -16.47 -5.53 -17.76
N GLU A 23 -17.53 -5.22 -18.52
CA GLU A 23 -18.03 -3.85 -18.68
C GLU A 23 -18.47 -3.23 -17.35
N LYS A 24 -19.15 -4.01 -16.49
CA LYS A 24 -19.54 -3.57 -15.14
C LYS A 24 -18.35 -3.38 -14.20
N LEU A 25 -17.27 -4.13 -14.38
CA LEU A 25 -16.04 -4.01 -13.59
C LEU A 25 -15.17 -2.83 -14.03
N ARG A 26 -15.27 -2.37 -15.29
CA ARG A 26 -14.41 -1.32 -15.84
C ARG A 26 -14.44 -0.01 -15.04
N PRO A 27 -15.59 0.55 -14.60
CA PRO A 27 -15.62 1.73 -13.75
C PRO A 27 -14.94 1.51 -12.40
N LEU A 28 -15.10 0.33 -11.82
CA LEU A 28 -14.47 -0.06 -10.56
C LEU A 28 -12.94 -0.06 -10.69
N ILE A 29 -12.43 -0.74 -11.72
CA ILE A 29 -10.99 -0.81 -12.01
C ILE A 29 -10.42 0.58 -12.25
N LYS A 30 -11.10 1.43 -13.04
CA LYS A 30 -10.68 2.82 -13.26
C LYS A 30 -10.68 3.63 -11.96
N GLY A 31 -11.68 3.45 -11.11
CA GLY A 31 -11.78 4.13 -9.81
C GLY A 31 -10.63 3.76 -8.87
N VAL A 32 -10.31 2.46 -8.78
CA VAL A 32 -9.16 1.97 -8.02
C VAL A 32 -7.86 2.55 -8.57
N LEU A 33 -7.61 2.42 -9.88
CA LEU A 33 -6.38 2.92 -10.49
C LEU A 33 -6.19 4.42 -10.27
N TYR A 34 -7.22 5.23 -10.54
CA TYR A 34 -7.16 6.68 -10.33
C TYR A 34 -6.77 7.04 -8.89
N LYS A 35 -7.36 6.37 -7.89
CA LYS A 35 -7.05 6.63 -6.47
C LYS A 35 -5.63 6.23 -6.07
N PHE A 36 -5.05 5.25 -6.77
CA PHE A 36 -3.69 4.78 -6.52
C PHE A 36 -2.62 5.56 -7.27
N THR A 37 -2.93 6.17 -8.42
CA THR A 37 -1.93 6.82 -9.29
C THR A 37 -2.09 8.33 -9.41
N GLU A 38 -3.33 8.84 -9.50
CA GLU A 38 -3.61 10.23 -9.89
C GLU A 38 -4.35 11.04 -8.81
N TYR A 39 -4.56 10.48 -7.61
CA TYR A 39 -5.22 11.20 -6.53
C TYR A 39 -4.26 12.18 -5.83
N LYS A 40 -4.08 13.34 -6.48
CA LYS A 40 -3.19 14.43 -6.03
C LYS A 40 -3.62 15.12 -4.73
N ALA A 41 -4.83 14.84 -4.24
CA ALA A 41 -5.38 15.43 -3.01
C ALA A 41 -5.17 14.54 -1.76
N ALA A 42 -4.35 13.49 -1.84
CA ALA A 42 -4.06 12.70 -0.64
C ALA A 42 -3.19 13.51 0.35
N PRO A 43 -3.35 13.29 1.66
CA PRO A 43 -2.44 13.83 2.66
C PRO A 43 -0.98 13.40 2.43
N ASP A 44 -0.03 14.17 2.96
CA ASP A 44 1.41 13.95 2.75
C ASP A 44 1.88 12.56 3.21
N SER A 45 1.30 12.03 4.29
CA SER A 45 1.62 10.69 4.77
C SER A 45 1.21 9.62 3.75
N MET A 46 0.04 9.77 3.15
CA MET A 46 -0.49 8.85 2.14
C MET A 46 0.27 8.98 0.83
N ASN A 47 0.65 10.20 0.43
CA ASN A 47 1.51 10.41 -0.75
C ASN A 47 2.87 9.75 -0.58
N PHE A 48 3.48 9.84 0.61
CA PHE A 48 4.76 9.20 0.89
C PHE A 48 4.69 7.68 0.68
N PHE A 49 3.64 7.04 1.21
CA PHE A 49 3.46 5.59 1.10
C PHE A 49 2.94 5.14 -0.25
N ARG A 50 2.16 5.95 -0.97
CA ARG A 50 1.67 5.63 -2.33
C ARG A 50 2.69 5.92 -3.44
N ALA A 51 3.83 6.53 -3.11
CA ALA A 51 4.85 6.88 -4.08
C ALA A 51 5.38 5.70 -4.90
N ASP A 52 5.36 4.49 -4.33
CA ASP A 52 5.68 3.25 -5.06
C ASP A 52 4.95 2.04 -4.44
N VAL A 53 4.88 0.95 -5.21
CA VAL A 53 4.21 -0.30 -4.81
C VAL A 53 4.80 -0.88 -3.53
N TYR A 54 6.12 -0.77 -3.36
CA TYR A 54 6.81 -1.28 -2.19
C TYR A 54 6.34 -0.56 -0.91
N ARG A 55 6.33 0.77 -0.93
CA ARG A 55 5.94 1.60 0.21
C ARG A 55 4.47 1.43 0.55
N TYR A 56 3.63 1.24 -0.46
CA TYR A 56 2.21 1.04 -0.24
C TYR A 56 1.94 -0.33 0.37
N PHE A 57 2.62 -1.38 -0.12
CA PHE A 57 2.58 -2.70 0.49
C PHE A 57 3.04 -2.63 1.96
N PHE A 58 4.16 -1.94 2.22
CA PHE A 58 4.64 -1.73 3.59
C PHE A 58 3.58 -1.07 4.47
N LEU A 59 2.93 0.00 4.02
CA LEU A 59 1.87 0.68 4.76
C LEU A 59 0.74 -0.29 5.10
N LEU A 60 0.20 -1.00 4.12
CA LEU A 60 -0.92 -1.91 4.34
C LEU A 60 -0.58 -3.00 5.35
N SER A 61 0.56 -3.67 5.19
CA SER A 61 1.01 -4.70 6.14
C SER A 61 1.27 -4.13 7.53
N PHE A 62 1.88 -2.95 7.64
CA PHE A 62 2.17 -2.31 8.92
C PHE A 62 0.89 -1.93 9.67
N MET A 63 -0.13 -1.43 8.97
CA MET A 63 -1.42 -1.11 9.57
C MET A 63 -2.17 -2.38 10.01
N CYS A 64 -2.10 -3.48 9.24
CA CYS A 64 -2.67 -4.77 9.66
C CYS A 64 -2.06 -5.26 10.99
N GLU A 65 -0.73 -5.29 11.10
CA GLU A 65 -0.05 -5.68 12.34
C GLU A 65 -0.46 -4.80 13.53
N TYR A 66 -0.58 -3.49 13.30
CA TYR A 66 -1.02 -2.54 14.32
C TYR A 66 -2.45 -2.83 14.78
N PHE A 67 -3.38 -3.07 13.86
CA PHE A 67 -4.78 -3.38 14.19
C PHE A 67 -4.95 -4.73 14.89
N GLU A 68 -4.05 -5.68 14.63
CA GLU A 68 -3.99 -6.96 15.33
C GLU A 68 -3.34 -6.85 16.73
N ASN A 69 -2.92 -5.65 17.14
CA ASN A 69 -2.19 -5.37 18.37
C ASN A 69 -0.85 -6.11 18.47
N ASN A 70 -0.23 -6.41 17.34
CA ASN A 70 1.09 -7.03 17.31
C ASN A 70 2.17 -6.00 17.65
N GLU A 71 3.18 -6.43 18.43
CA GLU A 71 4.34 -5.58 18.69
C GLU A 71 5.25 -5.54 17.45
N ILE A 72 5.47 -4.34 16.91
CA ILE A 72 6.25 -4.16 15.69
C ILE A 72 7.66 -3.72 16.06
N SER A 73 8.59 -4.68 16.13
CA SER A 73 10.02 -4.38 16.22
C SER A 73 10.60 -3.92 14.89
N GLN A 74 11.85 -3.43 14.87
CA GLN A 74 12.52 -3.05 13.62
C GLN A 74 12.61 -4.22 12.63
N GLU A 75 13.04 -5.40 13.10
CA GLU A 75 13.16 -6.57 12.22
C GLU A 75 11.80 -7.06 11.74
N HIS A 76 10.77 -6.93 12.58
CA HIS A 76 9.40 -7.23 12.19
C HIS A 76 8.92 -6.26 11.09
N ALA A 77 9.03 -4.95 11.31
CA ALA A 77 8.65 -3.94 10.32
C ALA A 77 9.33 -4.16 8.96
N ILE A 78 10.65 -4.42 8.95
CA ILE A 78 11.36 -4.68 7.68
C ILE A 78 11.05 -6.05 7.10
N SER A 79 10.52 -7.02 7.86
CA SER A 79 10.11 -8.32 7.32
C SER A 79 8.74 -8.30 6.67
N LEU A 80 7.89 -7.31 6.98
CA LEU A 80 6.53 -7.18 6.43
C LEU A 80 6.50 -7.19 4.91
N VAL A 81 7.50 -6.60 4.28
CA VAL A 81 7.61 -6.64 2.81
C VAL A 81 8.48 -7.81 2.35
N PRO A 82 7.96 -8.68 1.46
CA PRO A 82 8.73 -9.78 0.91
C PRO A 82 10.05 -9.35 0.27
N LYS A 83 11.10 -10.15 0.49
CA LYS A 83 12.48 -9.87 0.01
C LYS A 83 12.56 -9.63 -1.50
N LYS A 84 11.64 -10.20 -2.28
CA LYS A 84 11.56 -10.02 -3.74
C LYS A 84 11.27 -8.58 -4.17
N PHE A 85 10.67 -7.76 -3.31
CA PHE A 85 10.30 -6.39 -3.64
C PHE A 85 11.39 -5.36 -3.28
N ALA A 86 12.18 -5.62 -2.24
CA ALA A 86 13.23 -4.70 -1.80
C ALA A 86 14.29 -5.36 -0.92
N SER A 87 15.52 -4.86 -1.03
CA SER A 87 16.62 -5.23 -0.14
C SER A 87 16.32 -4.83 1.30
N ARG A 88 16.94 -5.50 2.28
CA ARG A 88 16.83 -5.12 3.70
C ARG A 88 17.20 -3.65 3.94
N ILE A 89 18.20 -3.13 3.23
CA ILE A 89 18.64 -1.72 3.34
C ILE A 89 17.53 -0.77 2.91
N LYS A 90 16.92 -1.00 1.73
CA LYS A 90 15.81 -0.17 1.25
C LYS A 90 14.62 -0.21 2.22
N ARG A 91 14.33 -1.38 2.79
CA ARG A 91 13.26 -1.57 3.77
C ARG A 91 13.48 -0.76 5.04
N LEU A 92 14.69 -0.84 5.59
CA LEU A 92 15.10 -0.04 6.74
C LEU A 92 15.10 1.47 6.43
N GLN A 93 15.53 1.88 5.24
CA GLN A 93 15.52 3.28 4.82
C GLN A 93 14.10 3.85 4.78
N VAL A 94 13.12 3.11 4.25
CA VAL A 94 11.73 3.57 4.22
C VAL A 94 11.16 3.71 5.62
N LEU A 95 11.39 2.73 6.50
CA LEU A 95 10.99 2.83 7.91
C LEU A 95 11.58 4.09 8.57
N LYS A 96 12.89 4.31 8.44
CA LYS A 96 13.57 5.49 9.01
C LYS A 96 13.07 6.81 8.42
N GLN A 97 12.74 6.84 7.13
CA GLN A 97 12.15 8.01 6.49
C GLN A 97 10.76 8.32 7.07
N ALA A 98 9.91 7.30 7.20
CA ALA A 98 8.58 7.46 7.81
C ALA A 98 8.66 7.94 9.27
N VAL A 99 9.65 7.46 10.03
CA VAL A 99 9.92 7.94 11.39
C VAL A 99 10.37 9.41 11.38
N LYS A 100 11.33 9.76 10.51
CA LYS A 100 11.80 11.14 10.38
C LYS A 100 10.70 12.12 9.99
N LEU A 101 9.75 11.68 9.18
CA LEU A 101 8.60 12.47 8.74
C LEU A 101 7.46 12.53 9.78
N GLY A 102 7.60 11.82 10.91
CA GLY A 102 6.59 11.79 11.97
C GLY A 102 5.37 10.94 11.67
N TYR A 103 5.39 10.15 10.59
CA TYR A 103 4.28 9.26 10.23
C TYR A 103 4.27 7.99 11.08
N ILE A 104 5.46 7.49 11.42
CA ILE A 104 5.67 6.36 12.33
C ILE A 104 6.40 6.88 13.57
N LEU A 105 5.96 6.44 14.74
CA LEU A 105 6.62 6.70 16.01
C LEU A 105 7.63 5.60 16.30
N GLU A 106 8.79 5.97 16.82
CA GLU A 106 9.80 5.05 17.35
C GLU A 106 9.90 5.24 18.86
N THR A 107 9.69 4.17 19.62
CA THR A 107 9.86 4.15 21.08
C THR A 107 10.83 3.05 21.49
N SER A 108 11.37 3.16 22.71
CA SER A 108 12.14 2.06 23.30
C SER A 108 11.20 1.04 23.91
N SER A 109 11.50 -0.26 23.78
CA SER A 109 10.77 -1.29 24.51
C SER A 109 10.91 -1.08 26.03
N SER A 110 9.85 -1.43 26.75
CA SER A 110 9.80 -1.44 28.21
C SER A 110 10.69 -2.52 28.83
N GLU A 111 10.91 -3.63 28.12
CA GLU A 111 11.69 -4.78 28.59
C GLU A 111 13.17 -4.68 28.23
N ASP A 112 13.49 -4.33 26.97
CA ASP A 112 14.87 -4.07 26.52
C ASP A 112 14.96 -2.71 25.84
N LYS A 113 15.56 -1.73 26.52
CA LYS A 113 15.70 -0.35 26.01
C LYS A 113 16.52 -0.24 24.71
N ARG A 114 17.25 -1.29 24.33
CA ARG A 114 17.97 -1.36 23.03
C ARG A 114 17.02 -1.69 21.88
N ARG A 115 15.91 -2.37 22.17
CA ARG A 115 14.90 -2.72 21.19
C ARG A 115 14.02 -1.52 20.89
N ARG A 116 13.79 -1.27 19.60
CA ARG A 116 12.89 -0.23 19.10
C ARG A 116 11.56 -0.83 18.70
N ILE A 117 10.49 -0.20 19.16
CA ILE A 117 9.10 -0.53 18.84
C ILE A 117 8.53 0.59 17.99
N TYR A 118 7.77 0.22 16.97
CA TYR A 118 7.22 1.12 15.98
C TYR A 118 5.70 1.08 16.02
N SER A 119 5.07 2.25 15.94
CA SER A 119 3.61 2.39 15.86
C SER A 119 3.25 3.51 14.89
N PRO A 120 2.06 3.49 14.27
CA PRO A 120 1.61 4.62 13.47
C PRO A 120 1.38 5.83 14.37
N SER A 121 1.71 7.01 13.87
CA SER A 121 1.31 8.28 14.51
C SER A 121 -0.19 8.51 14.37
N SER A 122 -0.74 9.41 15.18
CA SER A 122 -2.13 9.88 15.01
C SER A 122 -2.38 10.48 13.63
N ILE A 123 -1.40 11.18 13.06
CA ILE A 123 -1.46 11.73 11.69
C ILE A 123 -1.69 10.60 10.68
N LEU A 124 -0.85 9.56 10.74
CA LEU A 124 -0.96 8.43 9.82
C LEU A 124 -2.28 7.68 9.98
N ILE A 125 -2.75 7.48 11.22
CA ILE A 125 -4.03 6.81 11.49
C ILE A 125 -5.19 7.61 10.86
N ASN A 126 -5.24 8.92 11.11
CA ASN A 126 -6.32 9.77 10.59
C ASN A 126 -6.32 9.80 9.06
N ASP A 127 -5.16 10.01 8.44
CA ASP A 127 -5.01 10.07 6.99
C ASP A 127 -5.36 8.72 6.33
N PHE A 128 -5.03 7.61 6.99
CA PHE A 128 -5.36 6.26 6.54
C PHE A 128 -6.87 6.00 6.57
N ILE A 129 -7.54 6.35 7.69
CA ILE A 129 -9.00 6.21 7.84
C ILE A 129 -9.72 7.07 6.81
N GLU A 130 -9.33 8.34 6.65
CA GLU A 130 -9.94 9.24 5.68
C GLU A 130 -9.78 8.70 4.24
N SER A 131 -8.57 8.26 3.90
CA SER A 131 -8.28 7.63 2.61
C SER A 131 -9.13 6.40 2.34
N TYR A 132 -9.35 5.55 3.36
CA TYR A 132 -10.17 4.35 3.21
C TYR A 132 -11.65 4.69 3.05
N ASN A 133 -12.18 5.63 3.83
CA ASN A 133 -13.58 6.07 3.71
C ASN A 133 -13.89 6.64 2.31
N GLN A 134 -12.93 7.36 1.72
CA GLN A 134 -13.06 7.84 0.35
C GLN A 134 -13.02 6.70 -0.69
N LEU A 135 -12.31 5.61 -0.39
CA LEU A 135 -12.21 4.44 -1.26
C LEU A 135 -13.46 3.56 -1.15
N SER A 136 -13.97 3.31 0.06
CA SER A 136 -15.18 2.51 0.29
C SER A 136 -16.42 3.13 -0.37
N ALA A 137 -16.53 4.47 -0.40
CA ALA A 137 -17.58 5.19 -1.10
C ALA A 137 -17.66 4.89 -2.61
N ILE A 138 -16.60 4.36 -3.23
CA ILE A 138 -16.59 3.90 -4.63
C ILE A 138 -17.35 2.58 -4.78
N PHE A 139 -17.24 1.69 -3.79
CA PHE A 139 -17.84 0.36 -3.78
C PHE A 139 -19.27 0.35 -3.24
N SER A 140 -19.70 1.44 -2.58
CA SER A 140 -21.06 1.60 -2.03
C SER A 140 -22.05 2.26 -3.00
N LYS A 141 -21.68 2.44 -4.28
CA LYS A 141 -22.57 2.95 -5.34
C LYS A 141 -23.12 1.84 -6.21
#